data_AF-A0A2N3AUQ7-F1
#
_entry.id   AF-A0A2N3AUQ7-F1
#
_cell.length_a   1.000
_cell.length_b   1.000
_cell.length_c   1.000
_cell.angle_alpha   90.00
_cell.angle_beta   90.00
_cell.angle_gamma   90.00
#
_symmetry.space_group_name_H-M   'P 1'
#
loop_
_entity.id
_entity.type
_entity.pdbx_description
1 polymer ?
#
loop_
_entity_poly.entity_id
_entity_poly.type
_entity_poly.pdbx_seq_one_letter_code
_entity_poly.pdbx_strand_id
1 'polypeptide(L)'
;MKWIKGGVIALGGVLALGLTVLATWEPYFASAANAPAARAYSAEIIRDQFGVPHIYGETDADAAFGVAVAHAEDDFFTLQDVVAMSRGR
;
A
#
# COMPACT_ATOMS: atom_id res chain seq x y z
N MET A 1 35.74 22.96 -30.19
CA MET A 1 34.31 23.04 -29.78
C MET A 1 33.44 21.83 -30.14
N LYS A 2 33.52 21.24 -31.34
CA LYS A 2 32.57 20.18 -31.76
C LYS A 2 32.57 18.93 -30.86
N TRP A 3 33.74 18.53 -30.38
CA TRP A 3 33.91 17.38 -29.46
C TRP A 3 33.32 17.62 -28.07
N ILE A 4 33.45 18.84 -27.54
CA ILE A 4 32.85 19.23 -26.25
C ILE A 4 31.32 19.22 -26.36
N LYS A 5 30.76 19.74 -27.47
CA LYS A 5 29.32 19.70 -27.73
C LYS A 5 28.78 18.27 -27.82
N GLY A 6 29.51 17.37 -28.50
CA GLY A 6 29.15 15.95 -28.58
C GLY A 6 29.17 15.26 -27.22
N GLY A 7 30.18 15.53 -26.39
CA GLY A 7 30.28 14.97 -25.03
C GLY A 7 29.16 15.42 -24.10
N VAL A 8 28.76 16.69 -24.16
CA VAL A 8 27.64 17.21 -23.36
C VAL A 8 26.30 16.57 -23.76
N ILE A 9 26.06 16.39 -25.07
CA ILE A 9 24.84 15.72 -25.56
C ILE A 9 24.81 14.26 -25.13
N ALA A 10 25.92 13.53 -25.24
CA ALA A 10 26.01 12.14 -24.83
C ALA A 10 25.76 11.98 -23.32
N LEU A 11 26.38 12.84 -22.50
CA LEU A 11 26.17 12.84 -21.05
C LEU A 11 24.72 13.16 -20.69
N GLY A 12 24.11 14.15 -21.35
CA GLY A 12 22.69 14.47 -21.17
C GLY A 12 21.77 13.30 -21.50
N GLY A 13 22.06 12.57 -22.59
CA GLY A 13 21.31 11.37 -22.97
C GLY A 13 21.42 10.25 -21.93
N VAL A 14 22.62 9.99 -21.41
CA VAL A 14 22.84 8.97 -20.37
C VAL A 14 22.13 9.33 -19.07
N LEU A 15 22.20 10.59 -18.65
CA LEU A 15 21.52 11.07 -17.44
C LEU A 15 20.00 11.00 -17.58
N ALA A 16 19.45 11.38 -18.74
CA ALA A 16 18.03 11.27 -19.02
C ALA A 16 17.58 9.80 -18.99
N LEU A 17 18.33 8.90 -19.63
CA LEU A 17 18.02 7.46 -19.60
C LEU A 17 18.07 6.91 -18.17
N GLY A 18 19.12 7.24 -17.41
CA GLY A 18 19.26 6.83 -16.02
C GLY A 18 18.11 7.32 -15.15
N LEU A 19 17.69 8.58 -15.31
CA LEU A 19 16.54 9.16 -14.61
C LEU A 19 15.25 8.41 -14.97
N THR A 20 15.01 8.13 -16.26
CA THR A 20 13.80 7.42 -16.68
C THR A 20 13.74 6.00 -16.13
N VAL A 21 14.87 5.28 -16.12
CA VAL A 21 14.95 3.94 -15.54
C VAL A 21 14.68 3.99 -14.04
N LEU A 22 15.36 4.87 -13.30
CA LEU A 22 15.17 5.01 -11.85
C LEU A 22 13.74 5.41 -11.49
N ALA A 23 13.11 6.28 -12.29
CA ALA A 23 11.73 6.72 -12.07
C ALA A 23 10.68 5.65 -12.41
N THR A 24 11.02 4.62 -13.18
CA THR A 24 10.04 3.65 -13.69
C THR A 24 10.31 2.21 -13.32
N TRP A 25 11.47 1.84 -12.77
CA TRP A 25 11.80 0.42 -12.59
C TRP A 25 10.88 -0.33 -11.61
N GLU A 26 10.37 0.33 -10.55
CA GLU A 26 9.56 -0.31 -9.50
C GLU A 26 8.27 -0.92 -10.07
N PRO A 27 7.41 -0.19 -10.82
CA PRO A 27 6.19 -0.80 -11.37
C PRO A 27 6.46 -1.92 -12.37
N TYR A 28 7.61 -1.94 -13.06
CA TYR A 28 7.96 -3.04 -13.97
C TYR A 28 8.37 -4.33 -13.25
N PHE A 29 8.96 -4.21 -12.06
CA PHE A 29 9.37 -5.36 -11.24
C PHE A 29 8.38 -5.71 -10.13
N ALA A 30 7.40 -4.85 -9.85
CA ALA A 30 6.34 -5.13 -8.90
C ALA A 30 5.49 -6.31 -9.39
N SER A 31 5.30 -7.29 -8.52
CA SER A 31 4.35 -8.39 -8.73
C SER A 31 3.19 -8.24 -7.74
N ALA A 32 1.99 -8.59 -8.17
CA ALA A 32 0.85 -8.64 -7.27
C ALA A 32 1.07 -9.72 -6.20
N ALA A 33 0.87 -9.37 -4.93
CA ALA A 33 0.82 -10.36 -3.88
C ALA A 33 -0.40 -11.28 -4.10
N ASN A 34 -0.21 -12.58 -3.92
CA ASN A 34 -1.33 -13.51 -3.90
C ASN A 34 -2.21 -13.23 -2.68
N ALA A 35 -3.52 -13.31 -2.87
CA ALA A 35 -4.44 -13.31 -1.75
C ALA A 35 -4.12 -14.52 -0.84
N PRO A 36 -4.15 -14.36 0.49
CA PRO A 36 -4.05 -15.49 1.40
C PRO A 36 -5.18 -16.48 1.12
N ALA A 37 -4.96 -17.75 1.47
CA ALA A 37 -5.99 -18.78 1.33
C ALA A 37 -7.26 -18.37 2.08
N ALA A 38 -8.42 -18.66 1.48
CA ALA A 38 -9.71 -18.37 2.09
C ALA A 38 -9.79 -19.06 3.46
N ARG A 39 -10.13 -18.29 4.48
CA ARG A 39 -10.21 -18.70 5.88
C ARG A 39 -11.46 -18.08 6.49
N ALA A 40 -12.16 -18.84 7.32
CA ALA A 40 -13.18 -18.28 8.20
C ALA A 40 -12.46 -17.61 9.38
N TYR A 41 -12.73 -16.32 9.57
CA TYR A 41 -12.24 -15.55 10.70
C TYR A 41 -13.35 -15.39 11.73
N SER A 42 -13.00 -15.41 13.02
CA SER A 42 -13.96 -15.25 14.11
C SER A 42 -13.38 -14.40 15.23
N ALA A 43 -13.97 -13.24 15.47
CA ALA A 43 -13.58 -12.34 16.55
C ALA A 43 -14.82 -11.86 17.32
N GLU A 44 -14.67 -11.70 18.64
CA GLU A 44 -15.63 -11.04 19.49
C GLU A 44 -15.21 -9.58 19.71
N ILE A 45 -16.13 -8.65 19.48
CA ILE A 45 -15.88 -7.21 19.62
C ILE A 45 -16.84 -6.68 20.69
N ILE A 46 -16.29 -6.27 21.82
CA ILE A 46 -17.04 -5.67 22.92
C ILE A 46 -16.69 -4.19 22.96
N ARG A 47 -17.67 -3.31 22.78
CA ARG A 47 -17.46 -1.87 22.86
C ARG A 47 -17.78 -1.33 24.25
N ASP A 48 -16.93 -0.45 24.74
CA ASP A 48 -17.20 0.29 25.96
C ASP A 48 -18.22 1.43 25.74
N GLN A 49 -18.50 2.19 26.79
CA GLN A 49 -19.44 3.32 26.74
C GLN A 49 -18.98 4.50 25.86
N PHE A 50 -17.69 4.56 25.51
CA PHE A 50 -17.10 5.56 24.62
C PHE A 50 -16.95 5.02 23.19
N GLY A 51 -17.38 3.77 22.94
CA GLY A 51 -17.26 3.11 21.65
C GLY A 51 -15.89 2.46 21.40
N VAL A 52 -14.98 2.44 22.37
CA VAL A 52 -13.64 1.83 22.21
C VAL A 52 -13.80 0.31 22.09
N PRO A 53 -13.29 -0.33 21.02
CA PRO A 53 -13.44 -1.76 20.82
C PRO A 53 -12.40 -2.56 21.62
N HIS A 54 -12.86 -3.50 22.43
CA HIS A 54 -12.08 -4.58 23.02
C HIS A 54 -12.27 -5.84 22.17
N ILE A 55 -11.22 -6.25 21.47
CA ILE A 55 -11.29 -7.29 20.43
C ILE A 55 -10.61 -8.56 20.91
N TYR A 56 -11.31 -9.68 20.83
CA TYR A 56 -10.83 -11.00 21.22
C TYR A 56 -10.90 -11.94 20.02
N GLY A 57 -9.77 -12.55 19.68
CA GLY A 57 -9.66 -13.61 18.67
C GLY A 57 -8.83 -14.76 19.21
N GLU A 58 -9.09 -15.98 18.74
CA GLU A 58 -8.31 -17.16 19.14
C GLU A 58 -6.88 -17.12 18.58
N THR A 59 -6.72 -16.51 17.40
CA THR A 59 -5.42 -16.28 16.76
C THR A 59 -5.21 -14.81 16.42
N ASP A 60 -3.95 -14.41 16.22
CA ASP A 60 -3.61 -13.05 15.78
C ASP A 60 -4.34 -12.63 14.51
N ALA A 61 -4.55 -13.59 13.59
CA ALA A 61 -5.27 -13.35 12.35
C ALA A 61 -6.76 -13.04 12.59
N ASP A 62 -7.36 -13.68 13.58
CA ASP A 62 -8.75 -13.42 13.97
C ASP A 62 -8.87 -12.07 14.68
N ALA A 63 -7.94 -11.75 15.60
CA ALA A 63 -7.89 -10.45 16.25
C ALA A 63 -7.71 -9.31 15.23
N ALA A 64 -6.79 -9.46 14.27
CA ALA A 64 -6.59 -8.49 13.19
C ALA A 64 -7.84 -8.32 12.31
N PHE A 65 -8.57 -9.41 12.04
CA PHE A 65 -9.86 -9.34 11.37
C PHE A 65 -10.87 -8.51 12.17
N GLY A 66 -10.98 -8.75 13.48
CA GLY A 66 -11.85 -7.96 14.37
C GLY A 66 -11.47 -6.47 14.41
N VAL A 67 -10.18 -6.13 14.39
CA VAL A 67 -9.69 -4.75 14.30
C VAL A 67 -10.16 -4.09 13.01
N ALA A 68 -10.01 -4.77 11.87
CA ALA A 68 -10.45 -4.24 10.59
C ALA A 68 -11.97 -4.00 10.57
N VAL A 69 -12.76 -4.91 11.14
CA VAL A 69 -14.23 -4.76 11.24
C VAL A 69 -14.59 -3.57 12.12
N ALA A 70 -14.06 -3.48 13.34
CA ALA A 70 -14.36 -2.37 14.26
C ALA A 70 -13.98 -1.00 13.65
N HIS A 71 -12.82 -0.91 12.99
CA HIS A 71 -12.38 0.32 12.34
C HIS A 71 -13.28 0.70 11.15
N ALA A 72 -13.76 -0.28 10.39
CA ALA A 72 -14.70 -0.06 9.31
C ALA A 72 -16.10 0.36 9.81
N GLU A 73 -16.54 -0.12 10.97
CA GLU A 73 -17.78 0.36 11.60
C GLU A 73 -17.69 1.84 11.99
N ASP A 74 -16.51 2.30 12.44
CA ASP A 74 -16.31 3.67 12.92
C ASP A 74 -16.18 4.69 11.79
N ASP A 75 -15.40 4.37 10.75
CA ASP A 75 -15.15 5.30 9.64
C ASP A 75 -14.80 4.59 8.32
N PHE A 76 -15.81 3.95 7.74
CA PHE A 76 -15.64 3.26 6.46
C PHE A 76 -15.24 4.18 5.30
N PHE A 77 -15.76 5.41 5.26
CA PHE A 77 -15.53 6.31 4.13
C PHE A 77 -14.07 6.75 4.06
N THR A 78 -13.48 7.14 5.18
CA THR A 78 -12.05 7.49 5.22
C THR A 78 -11.19 6.29 4.87
N LEU A 79 -11.54 5.08 5.34
CA LEU A 79 -10.84 3.86 4.93
C LEU A 79 -10.85 3.67 3.40
N GLN A 80 -12.02 3.84 2.77
CA GLN A 80 -12.14 3.73 1.31
C GLN A 80 -11.27 4.76 0.59
N ASP A 81 -11.27 6.02 1.05
CA ASP A 81 -10.47 7.10 0.47
C ASP A 81 -8.97 6.83 0.61
N VAL A 82 -8.51 6.37 1.78
CA VAL A 82 -7.10 6.03 2.01
C VAL A 82 -6.68 4.83 1.14
N VAL A 83 -7.55 3.83 0.98
CA VAL A 83 -7.29 2.69 0.08
C VAL A 83 -7.25 3.13 -1.38
N ALA A 84 -8.10 4.07 -1.81
CA ALA A 84 -8.04 4.63 -3.16
C ALA A 84 -6.73 5.41 -3.38
N MET A 85 -6.41 6.34 -2.46
CA MET A 85 -5.20 7.17 -2.50
C MET A 85 -3.93 6.32 -2.55
N SER A 86 -3.82 5.29 -1.69
CA SER A 86 -2.65 4.39 -1.67
C SER A 86 -2.49 3.57 -2.94
N ARG A 87 -3.57 3.39 -3.70
CA ARG A 87 -3.58 2.70 -5.00
C ARG A 87 -3.52 3.65 -6.19
N GLY A 88 -3.34 4.95 -5.96
CA GLY A 88 -3.30 5.98 -7.01
C GLY A 88 -4.62 6.13 -7.76
N ARG A 89 -5.75 5.90 -7.08
CA ARG A 89 -7.11 6.09 -7.60
C ARG A 89 -7.75 7.29 -6.94
#